data_AF-A0A376FD35-F1
#
_entry.id   AF-A0A376FD35-F1
#
_cell.length_a   1.000
_cell.length_b   1.000
_cell.length_c   1.000
_cell.angle_alpha   90.00
_cell.angle_beta   90.00
_cell.angle_gamma   90.00
#
_symmetry.space_group_name_H-M   'P 1'
#
loop_
_entity.id
_entity.type
_entity.pdbx_description
1 polymer ?
#
loop_
_entity_poly.entity_id
_entity_poly.type
_entity_poly.pdbx_seq_one_letter_code
_entity_poly.pdbx_strand_id
1 'polypeptide(L)' 'MIPGEYQIQPGTIALNVGRETQRVVVENHGDRPIQVGSHYHFYEVNPALKFDREATKGFRLNIPAGTACASSPARSGK' A
#
# COMPACT_ATOMS: atom_id res chain seq x y z
N MET A 1 -12.26 -18.71 -32.56
CA MET A 1 -11.56 -19.59 -31.62
C MET A 1 -10.22 -18.96 -31.36
N ILE A 2 -9.96 -18.55 -30.12
CA ILE A 2 -8.69 -17.91 -29.73
C ILE A 2 -7.99 -18.87 -28.75
N PRO A 3 -6.95 -19.61 -29.19
CA PRO A 3 -6.21 -20.49 -28.29
C PRO A 3 -5.67 -19.73 -27.08
N GLY A 4 -6.01 -20.20 -25.88
CA GLY A 4 -5.59 -19.57 -24.62
C GLY A 4 -6.44 -18.38 -24.17
N GLU A 5 -7.60 -18.13 -24.79
CA GLU A 5 -8.52 -17.10 -24.29
C GLU A 5 -9.05 -17.43 -22.89
N TYR A 6 -9.12 -16.41 -22.03
CA TYR A 6 -9.81 -16.50 -20.76
C TYR A 6 -11.24 -16.02 -20.89
N GLN A 7 -12.18 -16.80 -20.35
CA GLN A 7 -13.58 -16.39 -20.16
C GLN A 7 -13.80 -16.06 -18.70
N ILE A 8 -13.40 -14.86 -18.29
CA ILE A 8 -13.48 -14.43 -16.89
C ILE A 8 -14.94 -14.11 -16.56
N GLN A 9 -15.45 -14.71 -15.47
CA GLN A 9 -16.77 -14.38 -14.97
C GLN A 9 -16.82 -12.93 -14.46
N PRO A 10 -17.90 -12.19 -14.72
CA PRO A 10 -18.06 -10.85 -14.18
C PRO A 10 -18.18 -10.92 -12.64
N GLY A 11 -17.57 -9.96 -11.94
CA GLY A 11 -17.64 -9.86 -10.49
C GLY A 11 -16.42 -9.23 -9.86
N THR A 12 -16.37 -9.26 -8.54
CA THR A 12 -15.26 -8.74 -7.73
C THR A 12 -14.86 -9.74 -6.67
N ILE A 13 -13.57 -9.81 -6.34
CA ILE A 13 -13.06 -10.64 -5.25
C ILE A 13 -12.73 -9.76 -4.06
N ALA A 14 -13.35 -10.04 -2.90
CA ALA A 14 -13.01 -9.39 -1.65
C ALA A 14 -11.65 -9.91 -1.14
N LEU A 15 -10.74 -8.99 -0.80
CA LEU A 15 -9.41 -9.33 -0.31
C LEU A 15 -9.31 -9.16 1.21
N ASN A 16 -8.47 -9.98 1.85
CA ASN A 16 -8.12 -9.87 3.27
C ASN A 16 -9.33 -9.88 4.24
N VAL A 17 -10.40 -10.59 3.88
CA VAL A 17 -11.64 -10.68 4.67
C VAL A 17 -11.36 -11.24 6.07
N GLY A 18 -12.00 -10.66 7.08
CA GLY A 18 -11.90 -11.10 8.48
C GLY A 18 -10.59 -10.73 9.18
N ARG A 19 -9.71 -9.94 8.54
CA ARG A 19 -8.50 -9.41 9.16
C ARG A 19 -8.78 -8.04 9.78
N GLU A 20 -8.13 -7.76 10.90
CA GLU A 20 -8.12 -6.42 11.48
C GLU A 20 -7.43 -5.43 10.53
N THR A 21 -8.00 -4.23 10.40
CA THR A 21 -7.47 -3.17 9.53
C THR A 21 -7.55 -1.83 10.23
N GLN A 22 -6.67 -0.93 9.83
CA GLN A 22 -6.62 0.43 10.34
C GLN A 22 -6.24 1.41 9.23
N ARG A 23 -6.52 2.69 9.46
CA ARG A 23 -6.15 3.78 8.55
C ARG A 23 -5.20 4.72 9.25
N VAL A 24 -4.12 5.09 8.58
CA VAL A 24 -3.12 6.04 9.07
C VAL A 24 -2.83 7.04 7.95
N VAL A 25 -2.68 8.31 8.31
CA VAL A 25 -2.24 9.36 7.39
C VAL A 25 -0.72 9.34 7.32
N VAL A 26 -0.18 9.34 6.10
CA VAL A 26 1.25 9.22 5.84
C VAL A 26 1.70 10.38 4.97
N GLU A 27 2.80 11.03 5.36
CA GLU A 27 3.39 12.14 4.62
C GLU A 27 4.86 11.83 4.29
N ASN A 28 5.28 12.08 3.06
CA ASN A 28 6.67 11.93 2.65
C ASN A 28 7.42 13.26 2.85
N HIS A 29 8.29 13.29 3.86
CA HIS A 29 9.18 14.41 4.21
C HIS A 29 10.54 14.31 3.50
N GLY A 30 10.76 13.26 2.71
CA GLY A 30 11.94 13.09 1.88
C GLY A 30 11.87 13.89 0.58
N ASP A 31 13.01 14.00 -0.09
CA ASP A 31 13.18 14.66 -1.39
C ASP A 31 12.96 13.71 -2.58
N ARG A 32 12.78 12.42 -2.31
CA ARG A 32 12.65 11.34 -3.29
C ARG A 32 11.32 10.60 -3.14
N PRO A 33 10.76 10.07 -4.24
CA PRO A 33 9.58 9.22 -4.17
C PRO A 33 9.88 7.94 -3.38
N ILE A 34 8.91 7.49 -2.57
CA ILE A 34 9.00 6.27 -1.77
C ILE A 34 7.84 5.36 -2.14
N GLN A 35 8.14 4.10 -2.46
CA GLN A 35 7.17 3.07 -2.79
C GLN A 35 7.26 1.91 -1.80
N VAL A 36 6.10 1.47 -1.29
CA VAL A 36 5.99 0.41 -0.27
C VAL A 36 5.13 -0.73 -0.81
N GLY A 37 5.66 -1.95 -0.76
CA GLY A 37 4.97 -3.15 -1.24
C GLY A 37 3.90 -3.69 -0.30
N SER A 38 2.96 -4.46 -0.85
CA SER A 38 1.80 -5.05 -0.16
C SER A 38 2.10 -5.85 1.13
N HIS A 39 3.28 -6.45 1.25
CA HIS A 39 3.66 -7.34 2.36
C HIS A 39 4.82 -6.82 3.21
N TYR A 40 5.29 -5.61 2.96
CA TYR A 40 6.31 -5.01 3.81
C TYR A 40 5.71 -4.64 5.17
N HIS A 41 6.48 -4.85 6.26
CA HIS A 41 6.05 -4.47 7.60
C HIS A 41 5.98 -2.94 7.68
N PHE A 42 4.77 -2.39 7.73
CA PHE A 42 4.56 -0.95 7.52
C PHE A 42 5.25 -0.09 8.59
N TYR A 43 5.38 -0.63 9.81
CA TYR A 43 6.13 -0.01 10.91
C TYR A 43 7.58 0.32 10.57
N GLU A 44 8.23 -0.47 9.72
CA GLU A 44 9.66 -0.38 9.43
C GLU A 44 9.98 0.36 8.12
N VAL A 45 8.97 0.95 7.47
CA VAL A 45 9.18 1.65 6.19
C VAL A 45 10.11 2.86 6.38
N ASN A 46 10.61 3.36 5.25
CA ASN A 46 11.55 4.47 5.18
C ASN A 46 11.28 5.57 6.24
N PRO A 47 12.28 5.96 7.07
CA PRO A 47 12.17 7.00 8.08
C PRO A 47 11.64 8.35 7.59
N ALA A 48 11.80 8.67 6.29
CA ALA A 48 11.28 9.88 5.69
C ALA A 48 9.73 9.92 5.60
N LEU A 49 9.06 8.77 5.76
CA LEU A 49 7.62 8.72 5.92
C LEU A 49 7.23 9.03 7.36
N LYS A 50 6.49 10.12 7.54
CA LYS A 50 5.95 10.57 8.83
C LYS A 50 4.51 10.10 9.00
N PHE A 51 4.27 9.34 10.06
CA PHE A 51 2.99 8.78 10.47
C PHE A 51 3.09 8.24 11.91
N ASP A 52 1.97 7.81 12.50
CA ASP A 52 1.98 7.11 13.79
C ASP A 52 2.53 5.69 13.63
N ARG A 53 3.80 5.49 14.00
CA ARG A 53 4.44 4.18 13.86
C ARG A 53 3.84 3.14 14.78
N GLU A 54 3.59 3.46 16.04
CA GLU A 54 3.10 2.48 17.03
C GLU A 54 1.77 1.87 16.60
N ALA A 55 0.86 2.68 16.03
CA ALA A 55 -0.37 2.18 15.44
C ALA A 55 -0.11 1.07 14.41
N THR A 56 0.93 1.20 13.57
CA THR A 56 1.23 0.31 12.43
C THR A 56 2.01 -0.97 12.76
N LYS A 57 2.33 -1.20 14.03
CA LYS A 57 3.10 -2.37 14.45
C LYS A 57 2.34 -3.67 14.18
N GLY A 58 2.95 -4.57 13.41
CA GLY A 58 2.33 -5.83 12.97
C GLY A 58 1.42 -5.70 11.76
N PHE A 59 1.28 -4.51 11.17
CA PHE A 59 0.44 -4.28 10.00
C PHE A 59 1.23 -4.18 8.69
N ARG A 60 0.52 -4.46 7.59
CA ARG A 60 0.97 -4.28 6.20
C ARG A 60 -0.13 -3.57 5.40
N LEU A 61 0.20 -3.10 4.20
CA LEU A 61 -0.79 -2.47 3.32
C LEU A 61 -1.92 -3.45 2.94
N ASN A 62 -3.16 -3.00 3.11
CA ASN A 62 -4.36 -3.75 2.73
C ASN A 62 -4.68 -3.55 1.23
N ILE A 63 -3.80 -4.05 0.36
CA ILE A 63 -3.87 -3.92 -1.11
C ILE A 63 -3.66 -5.29 -1.78
N PRO A 64 -3.93 -5.45 -3.10
CA PRO A 64 -3.65 -6.70 -3.80
C PRO A 64 -2.21 -7.18 -3.68
N ALA A 65 -2.01 -8.48 -3.52
CA ALA A 65 -0.68 -9.06 -3.38
C ALA A 65 0.22 -8.74 -4.59
N GLY A 66 1.50 -8.44 -4.35
CA GLY A 66 2.45 -8.04 -5.38
C GLY A 66 2.36 -6.58 -5.83
N THR A 67 1.30 -5.85 -5.46
CA THR A 67 1.19 -4.40 -5.73
C THR A 67 1.90 -3.56 -4.67
N ALA A 68 1.99 -2.25 -4.92
CA ALA A 68 2.63 -1.28 -4.06
C ALA A 68 1.91 0.06 -4.08
N CYS A 69 2.08 0.84 -3.01
CA CYS A 69 1.62 2.22 -2.91
C CYS A 69 2.83 3.17 -2.98
N ALA A 70 2.71 4.27 -3.74
CA ALA A 70 3.76 5.27 -3.89
C ALA A 70 3.35 6.58 -3.21
N SER A 71 4.31 7.21 -2.52
CA SER A 71 4.17 8.53 -1.92
C SER A 71 5.19 9.47 -2.55
N SER A 72 4.67 10.53 -3.18
CA SER A 72 5.50 11.63 -3.69
C SER A 72 5.78 12.62 -2.56
N PRO A 73 6.94 13.29 -2.56
CA PRO A 73 7.22 14.38 -1.64
C PRO A 73 6.08 15.41 -1.62
N ALA A 74 5.75 15.92 -0.43
CA ALA A 74 4.91 17.11 -0.35
C ALA A 74 5.65 18.26 -1.04
N ARG A 75 5.20 18.62 -2.25
CA ARG A 75 5.77 19.77 -2.99
C ARG A 75 5.53 21.02 -2.16
N SER A 76 6.57 21.59 -1.55
CA SER A 76 6.46 22.95 -0.99
C SER A 76 6.17 23.88 -2.16
N GLY A 77 4.95 24.41 -2.24
CA GLY A 77 4.64 25.49 -3.17
C GLY A 77 5.62 26.64 -2.97
N LYS A 78 6.25 27.07 -4.06
CA LYS A 78 6.44 28.50 -4.30
C LYS A 78 5.31 28.92 -5.24
#